data_AF-X1DFV5-F1
#
_entry.id   AF-X1DFV5-F1
#
_cell.length_a   1.000
_cell.length_b   1.000
_cell.length_c   1.000
_cell.angle_alpha   90.00
_cell.angle_beta   90.00
_cell.angle_gamma   90.00
#
_symmetry.space_group_name_H-M   'P 1'
#
loop_
_entity.id
_entity.type
_entity.pdbx_description
1 polymer ?
#
loop_
_entity_poly.entity_id
_entity_poly.type
_entity_poly.pdbx_seq_one_letter_code
_entity_poly.pdbx_strand_id
1 'polypeptide(L)'
;MAIVVAVFTLIISIPFLLKGIEEKVEMSEDFEKRPSFFQSMKITLTNKTFIKFVVANTAVWYCFSILPMIIPIYAEHVIGGSLFAGGGSLIVGIALMLAFIIAALVMPIHKKIGFKYGMRKAFMITLGIWICTLFPFLFITGEEFQIAFILLIALQGFPLSGALFYVDILHADVIDEDAVKFGVKRSASYYGINAFIHRISIILVILTIGFMFGNIGWDKQFDPLLLETDPFLVILGLKAIMVIFPSIALVIGLLAMKSYGLHGERLERIREELKKI
;
A
#
# COMPACT_ATOMS: atom_id res chain seq x y z
N MET A 1 -4.31 -0.78 -24.97
CA MET A 1 -3.48 -1.03 -23.77
C MET A 1 -3.98 -2.24 -22.96
N ALA A 2 -5.26 -2.30 -22.56
CA ALA A 2 -5.82 -3.42 -21.77
C ALA A 2 -5.62 -4.82 -22.40
N ILE A 3 -5.79 -4.95 -23.72
CA ILE A 3 -5.59 -6.22 -24.44
C ILE A 3 -4.12 -6.67 -24.39
N VAL A 4 -3.19 -5.73 -24.57
CA VAL A 4 -1.75 -6.02 -24.53
C VAL A 4 -1.32 -6.49 -23.13
N VAL A 5 -1.82 -5.82 -22.09
CA VAL A 5 -1.59 -6.23 -20.70
C VAL A 5 -2.19 -7.61 -20.46
N ALA A 6 -3.44 -7.87 -20.88
CA ALA A 6 -4.09 -9.17 -20.71
C ALA A 6 -3.31 -10.31 -21.39
N VAL A 7 -2.83 -10.11 -22.62
CA VAL A 7 -2.02 -11.10 -23.34
C VAL A 7 -0.70 -11.35 -22.62
N PHE A 8 -0.01 -10.29 -22.18
CA PHE A 8 1.25 -10.42 -21.46
C PHE A 8 1.07 -11.15 -20.11
N THR A 9 0.01 -10.81 -19.37
CA THR A 9 -0.35 -11.50 -18.12
C THR A 9 -0.65 -12.97 -18.37
N LEU A 10 -1.41 -13.32 -19.42
CA LEU A 10 -1.71 -14.71 -19.75
C LEU A 10 -0.43 -15.50 -20.11
N ILE A 11 0.47 -14.92 -20.92
CA ILE A 11 1.73 -15.56 -21.30
C ILE A 11 2.59 -15.90 -20.07
N ILE A 12 2.63 -15.01 -19.06
CA ILE A 12 3.37 -15.26 -17.83
C ILE A 12 2.63 -16.22 -16.90
N SER A 13 1.30 -16.12 -16.80
CA SER A 13 0.49 -16.87 -15.83
C SER A 13 0.27 -18.33 -16.24
N ILE A 14 0.08 -18.60 -17.55
CA ILE A 14 -0.22 -19.94 -18.06
C ILE A 14 0.88 -20.96 -17.72
N PRO A 15 2.18 -20.68 -17.90
CA PRO A 15 3.24 -21.58 -17.47
C PRO A 15 3.20 -21.91 -15.97
N PHE A 16 2.85 -20.94 -15.11
CA PHE A 16 2.72 -21.17 -13.67
C PHE A 16 1.50 -22.02 -13.32
N LEU A 17 0.37 -21.81 -14.00
CA LEU A 17 -0.84 -22.61 -13.84
C LEU A 17 -0.63 -24.06 -14.30
N LEU A 18 0.03 -24.25 -15.45
CA LEU A 18 0.29 -25.57 -16.03
C LEU A 18 1.31 -26.37 -15.22
N LYS A 19 2.30 -25.71 -14.61
CA LYS A 19 3.32 -26.39 -13.80
C LYS A 19 2.77 -26.89 -12.46
N GLY A 20 1.60 -26.39 -12.05
CA GLY A 20 0.93 -26.77 -10.81
C GLY A 20 1.66 -26.21 -9.58
N ILE A 21 0.90 -25.71 -8.60
CA ILE A 21 1.44 -25.43 -7.27
C ILE A 21 1.30 -26.75 -6.50
N GLU A 22 2.43 -27.37 -6.14
CA GLU A 22 2.42 -28.53 -5.25
C GLU A 22 2.08 -28.07 -3.83
N GLU A 23 0.81 -28.14 -3.47
CA GLU A 23 0.36 -28.00 -2.07
C GLU A 23 0.18 -29.39 -1.44
N LYS A 24 0.50 -29.50 -0.14
CA LYS A 24 0.17 -30.70 0.64
C LYS A 24 -1.34 -30.91 0.57
N VAL A 25 -1.76 -32.12 0.19
CA VAL A 25 -3.17 -32.51 0.19
C VAL A 25 -3.69 -32.44 1.63
N GLU A 26 -4.64 -31.54 1.90
CA GLU A 26 -5.30 -31.44 3.21
C GLU A 26 -6.10 -32.72 3.47
N MET A 27 -5.93 -33.33 4.65
CA MET A 27 -6.68 -34.53 5.00
C MET A 27 -8.11 -34.17 5.42
N SER A 28 -9.05 -35.11 5.30
CA SER A 28 -10.44 -34.92 5.74
C SER A 28 -10.57 -34.50 7.21
N GLU A 29 -9.65 -34.95 8.07
CA GLU A 29 -9.58 -34.58 9.49
C GLU A 29 -9.26 -33.09 9.72
N ASP A 30 -8.61 -32.42 8.76
CA ASP A 30 -8.31 -31.00 8.85
C ASP A 30 -9.54 -30.13 8.57
N PHE A 31 -10.50 -30.67 7.80
CA PHE A 31 -11.79 -30.01 7.57
C PHE A 31 -12.65 -29.98 8.83
N GLU A 32 -12.60 -31.01 9.67
CA GLU A 32 -13.35 -31.06 10.93
C GLU A 32 -12.84 -30.06 11.97
N LYS A 33 -11.53 -29.73 11.94
CA LYS A 33 -10.92 -28.72 12.82
C LYS A 33 -11.27 -27.29 12.43
N ARG A 34 -11.82 -27.05 11.23
CA ARG A 34 -12.12 -25.70 10.75
C ARG A 34 -13.35 -25.13 11.47
N PRO A 35 -13.23 -23.94 12.08
CA PRO A 35 -14.41 -23.23 12.58
C PRO A 35 -15.38 -22.93 11.44
N SER A 36 -16.68 -22.91 11.73
CA SER A 36 -17.71 -22.55 10.75
C SER A 36 -17.45 -21.17 10.14
N PHE A 37 -18.02 -20.87 8.97
CA PHE A 37 -17.74 -19.64 8.23
C PHE A 37 -17.80 -18.36 9.10
N PHE A 38 -18.92 -18.14 9.81
CA PHE A 38 -19.09 -16.97 10.67
C PHE A 38 -18.16 -16.97 11.89
N GLN A 39 -17.89 -18.14 12.46
CA GLN A 39 -16.92 -18.26 13.56
C GLN A 39 -15.50 -17.93 13.07
N SER A 40 -15.13 -18.45 11.90
CA SER A 40 -13.86 -18.15 11.24
C SER A 40 -13.70 -16.65 11.03
N MET A 41 -14.74 -15.98 10.52
CA MET A 41 -14.71 -14.52 10.36
C MET A 41 -14.52 -13.79 11.70
N LYS A 42 -15.29 -14.18 12.73
CA LYS A 42 -15.20 -13.59 14.06
C LYS A 42 -13.81 -13.78 14.66
N ILE A 43 -13.21 -14.97 14.52
CA ILE A 43 -11.87 -15.27 15.02
C ILE A 43 -10.83 -14.37 14.35
N THR A 44 -10.88 -14.26 13.02
CA THR A 44 -9.95 -13.41 12.27
C THR A 44 -10.11 -11.94 12.65
N LEU A 45 -11.35 -11.42 12.72
CA LEU A 45 -11.62 -10.02 13.09
C LEU A 45 -11.31 -9.68 14.56
N THR A 46 -11.20 -10.68 15.44
CA THR A 46 -10.84 -10.50 16.86
C THR A 46 -9.37 -10.83 17.15
N ASN A 47 -8.62 -11.33 16.16
CA ASN A 47 -7.20 -11.61 16.30
C ASN A 47 -6.44 -10.27 16.45
N LYS A 48 -5.91 -10.02 17.64
CA LYS A 48 -5.18 -8.78 17.97
C LYS A 48 -3.94 -8.57 17.09
N THR A 49 -3.26 -9.65 16.69
CA THR A 49 -2.09 -9.57 15.81
C THR A 49 -2.52 -9.15 14.40
N PHE A 50 -3.59 -9.77 13.89
CA PHE A 50 -4.19 -9.42 12.61
C PHE A 50 -4.70 -7.99 12.56
N ILE A 51 -5.41 -7.52 13.60
CA ILE A 51 -5.93 -6.14 13.65
C ILE A 51 -4.79 -5.12 13.54
N LYS A 52 -3.68 -5.35 14.25
CA LYS A 52 -2.51 -4.45 14.20
C LYS A 52 -1.87 -4.44 12.81
N PHE A 53 -1.72 -5.63 12.23
CA PHE A 53 -1.24 -5.78 10.86
C PHE A 53 -2.16 -5.08 9.86
N VAL A 54 -3.47 -5.33 9.94
CA VAL A 54 -4.42 -4.86 8.94
C VAL A 54 -4.58 -3.35 8.97
N VAL A 55 -4.48 -2.70 10.14
CA VAL A 55 -4.44 -1.23 10.24
C VAL A 55 -3.25 -0.66 9.47
N ALA A 56 -2.05 -1.26 9.63
CA ALA A 56 -0.87 -0.84 8.89
C ALA A 56 -1.00 -1.15 7.39
N ASN A 57 -1.59 -2.29 7.04
CA ASN A 57 -1.86 -2.66 5.66
C ASN A 57 -2.84 -1.68 5.00
N THR A 58 -3.94 -1.31 5.67
CA THR A 58 -4.89 -0.30 5.20
C THR A 58 -4.21 1.04 4.92
N ALA A 59 -3.29 1.49 5.80
CA ALA A 59 -2.53 2.72 5.57
C ALA A 59 -1.64 2.64 4.31
N VAL A 60 -1.00 1.50 4.08
CA VAL A 60 -0.20 1.24 2.87
C VAL A 60 -1.09 1.28 1.62
N TRP A 61 -2.21 0.58 1.62
CA TRP A 61 -3.14 0.56 0.48
C TRP A 61 -3.84 1.88 0.22
N TYR A 62 -4.08 2.65 1.29
CA TYR A 62 -4.52 4.04 1.17
C TYR A 62 -3.51 4.87 0.36
N CYS A 63 -2.22 4.77 0.68
CA CYS A 63 -1.16 5.47 -0.06
C CYS A 63 -1.04 4.98 -1.51
N PHE A 64 -1.11 3.65 -1.73
CA PHE A 64 -1.14 3.07 -3.08
C PHE A 64 -2.32 3.53 -3.93
N SER A 65 -3.42 3.93 -3.30
CA SER A 65 -4.62 4.37 -4.01
C SER A 65 -4.62 5.89 -4.22
N ILE A 66 -4.27 6.68 -3.21
CA ILE A 66 -4.36 8.14 -3.26
C ILE A 66 -3.24 8.79 -4.05
N LEU A 67 -1.99 8.29 -3.94
CA LEU A 67 -0.84 8.93 -4.59
C LEU A 67 -0.95 8.88 -6.12
N PRO A 68 -1.21 7.73 -6.77
CA PRO A 68 -1.37 7.70 -8.23
C PRO A 68 -2.56 8.54 -8.72
N MET A 69 -3.59 8.70 -7.88
CA MET A 69 -4.77 9.51 -8.20
C MET A 69 -4.47 11.01 -8.15
N ILE A 70 -3.72 11.48 -7.15
CA ILE A 70 -3.44 12.91 -6.97
C ILE A 70 -2.23 13.41 -7.77
N ILE A 71 -1.25 12.53 -8.07
CA ILE A 71 -0.02 12.90 -8.79
C ILE A 71 -0.28 13.67 -10.10
N PRO A 72 -1.19 13.24 -11.00
CA PRO A 72 -1.48 14.00 -12.23
C PRO A 72 -2.01 15.40 -11.96
N ILE A 73 -2.95 15.52 -11.01
CA ILE A 73 -3.55 16.81 -10.61
C ILE A 73 -2.49 17.72 -9.98
N TYR A 74 -1.63 17.16 -9.12
CA TYR A 74 -0.51 17.85 -8.51
C TYR A 74 0.49 18.34 -9.56
N ALA A 75 0.82 17.51 -10.57
CA ALA A 75 1.72 17.87 -11.65
C ALA A 75 1.19 19.06 -12.46
N GLU A 76 -0.10 19.08 -12.77
CA GLU A 76 -0.71 20.15 -13.55
C GLU A 76 -0.89 21.45 -12.75
N HIS A 77 -1.38 21.37 -11.51
CA HIS A 77 -1.83 22.54 -10.75
C HIS A 77 -0.79 23.09 -9.77
N VAL A 78 0.21 22.30 -9.36
CA VAL A 78 1.26 22.73 -8.42
C VAL A 78 2.60 22.93 -9.10
N ILE A 79 2.96 22.04 -10.03
CA ILE A 79 4.23 22.15 -10.78
C ILE A 79 4.02 22.96 -12.07
N GLY A 80 3.02 22.59 -12.88
CA GLY A 80 2.68 23.27 -14.12
C GLY A 80 3.80 23.26 -15.16
N GLY A 81 3.78 24.24 -16.05
CA GLY A 81 4.74 24.42 -17.14
C GLY A 81 4.53 23.47 -18.33
N SER A 82 5.38 23.61 -19.35
CA SER A 82 5.19 23.00 -20.67
C SER A 82 5.16 21.46 -20.68
N LEU A 83 5.91 20.80 -19.78
CA LEU A 83 5.91 19.34 -19.64
C LEU A 83 4.57 18.79 -19.14
N PHE A 84 3.79 19.58 -18.41
CA PHE A 84 2.50 19.15 -17.84
C PHE A 84 1.30 19.84 -18.50
N ALA A 85 1.52 20.63 -19.55
CA ALA A 85 0.46 21.27 -20.34
C ALA A 85 -0.48 20.21 -20.96
N GLY A 86 -1.80 20.40 -20.83
CA GLY A 86 -2.80 19.46 -21.32
C GLY A 86 -2.90 18.16 -20.49
N GLY A 87 -2.59 18.23 -19.19
CA GLY A 87 -2.68 17.12 -18.24
C GLY A 87 -1.44 16.24 -18.12
N GLY A 88 -0.38 16.49 -18.91
CA GLY A 88 0.94 15.87 -18.72
C GLY A 88 0.96 14.33 -18.65
N SER A 89 -0.07 13.68 -19.20
CA SER A 89 -0.42 12.28 -18.87
C SER A 89 0.68 11.28 -19.25
N LEU A 90 1.38 11.51 -20.36
CA LEU A 90 2.52 10.70 -20.79
C LEU A 90 3.68 10.79 -19.79
N ILE A 91 4.07 12.01 -19.41
CA ILE A 91 5.25 12.25 -18.55
C ILE A 91 4.98 11.77 -17.14
N VAL A 92 3.78 12.02 -16.61
CA VAL A 92 3.33 11.45 -15.33
C VAL A 92 3.31 9.92 -15.39
N GLY A 93 2.82 9.34 -16.50
CA GLY A 93 2.86 7.90 -16.73
C GLY A 93 4.28 7.32 -16.72
N ILE A 94 5.23 8.01 -17.38
CA ILE A 94 6.65 7.63 -17.37
C ILE A 94 7.23 7.71 -15.95
N ALA A 95 6.94 8.78 -15.20
CA ALA A 95 7.42 8.93 -13.83
C ALA A 95 6.90 7.81 -12.90
N LEU A 96 5.62 7.46 -13.01
CA LEU A 96 5.02 6.34 -12.28
C LEU A 96 5.64 4.99 -12.70
N MET A 97 5.86 4.79 -14.00
CA MET A 97 6.55 3.59 -14.51
C MET A 97 7.97 3.47 -13.92
N LEU A 98 8.72 4.58 -13.87
CA LEU A 98 10.05 4.60 -13.25
C LEU A 98 10.00 4.23 -11.76
N ALA A 99 8.97 4.69 -11.03
CA ALA A 99 8.77 4.29 -9.64
C ALA A 99 8.60 2.76 -9.51
N PHE A 100 7.81 2.12 -10.37
CA PHE A 100 7.66 0.66 -10.36
C PHE A 100 8.94 -0.08 -10.76
N ILE A 101 9.70 0.44 -11.74
CA ILE A 101 11.00 -0.14 -12.12
C ILE A 101 11.97 -0.07 -10.94
N ILE A 102 12.09 1.09 -10.29
CA ILE A 102 12.91 1.23 -9.08
C ILE A 102 12.41 0.29 -7.98
N ALA A 103 11.10 0.15 -7.82
CA ALA A 103 10.55 -0.76 -6.83
C ALA A 103 10.99 -2.21 -7.05
N ALA A 104 10.96 -2.68 -8.30
CA ALA A 104 11.45 -4.02 -8.65
C ALA A 104 12.96 -4.15 -8.40
N LEU A 105 13.77 -3.17 -8.80
CA LEU A 105 15.23 -3.19 -8.64
C LEU A 105 15.69 -3.14 -7.17
N VAL A 106 14.94 -2.43 -6.32
CA VAL A 106 15.28 -2.23 -4.91
C VAL A 106 14.76 -3.38 -4.02
N MET A 107 13.87 -4.25 -4.51
CA MET A 107 13.32 -5.37 -3.73
C MET A 107 14.40 -6.25 -3.04
N PRO A 108 15.55 -6.59 -3.67
CA PRO A 108 16.63 -7.33 -2.99
C PRO A 108 17.24 -6.57 -1.81
N ILE A 109 17.23 -5.24 -1.83
CA ILE A 109 17.69 -4.39 -0.73
C ILE A 109 16.72 -4.54 0.45
N HIS A 110 15.40 -4.45 0.22
CA HIS A 110 14.41 -4.69 1.27
C HIS A 110 14.53 -6.11 1.83
N LYS A 111 14.71 -7.12 0.98
CA LYS A 111 14.97 -8.50 1.45
C LYS A 111 16.16 -8.56 2.41
N LYS A 112 17.29 -7.92 2.08
CA LYS A 112 18.48 -7.84 2.96
C LYS A 112 18.20 -7.11 4.28
N ILE A 113 17.48 -5.98 4.23
CA ILE A 113 17.10 -5.21 5.43
C ILE A 113 16.17 -6.05 6.33
N GLY A 114 15.20 -6.75 5.73
CA GLY A 114 14.28 -7.67 6.40
C GLY A 114 14.99 -8.79 7.16
N PHE A 115 15.99 -9.42 6.54
CA PHE A 115 16.78 -10.46 7.22
C PHE A 115 17.69 -9.89 8.31
N LYS A 116 18.28 -8.71 8.10
CA LYS A 116 19.21 -8.11 9.07
C LYS A 116 18.51 -7.60 10.33
N TYR A 117 17.38 -6.91 10.18
CA TYR A 117 16.70 -6.23 11.29
C TYR A 117 15.40 -6.90 11.72
N GLY A 118 14.93 -7.92 11.00
CA GLY A 118 13.63 -8.54 11.17
C GLY A 118 12.53 -7.83 10.37
N MET A 119 11.59 -8.62 9.83
CA MET A 119 10.55 -8.14 8.90
C MET A 119 9.71 -7.02 9.49
N ARG A 120 9.31 -7.13 10.76
CA ARG A 120 8.56 -6.07 11.47
C ARG A 120 9.31 -4.73 11.50
N LYS A 121 10.57 -4.73 11.94
CA LYS A 121 11.36 -3.49 12.06
C LYS A 121 11.67 -2.90 10.68
N ALA A 122 11.99 -3.77 9.72
CA ALA A 122 12.26 -3.37 8.35
C ALA A 122 11.03 -2.72 7.69
N PHE A 123 9.83 -3.23 7.96
CA PHE A 123 8.58 -2.60 7.53
C PHE A 123 8.38 -1.23 8.19
N MET A 124 8.57 -1.10 9.50
CA MET A 124 8.47 0.20 10.19
C MET A 124 9.47 1.23 9.66
N ILE A 125 10.72 0.82 9.38
CA ILE A 125 11.73 1.68 8.74
C ILE A 125 11.25 2.14 7.38
N THR A 126 10.64 1.24 6.60
CA THR A 126 10.13 1.56 5.26
C THR A 126 8.98 2.56 5.33
N LEU A 127 8.04 2.41 6.27
CA LEU A 127 6.98 3.41 6.49
C LEU A 127 7.56 4.78 6.87
N GLY A 128 8.58 4.80 7.72
CA GLY A 128 9.30 6.03 8.07
C GLY A 128 9.99 6.68 6.87
N ILE A 129 10.69 5.88 6.04
CA ILE A 129 11.31 6.36 4.80
C ILE A 129 10.24 6.91 3.85
N TRP A 130 9.08 6.26 3.74
CA TRP A 130 8.00 6.73 2.89
C TRP A 130 7.48 8.11 3.31
N ILE A 131 7.30 8.34 4.61
CA ILE A 131 6.95 9.67 5.14
C ILE A 131 8.05 10.69 4.76
N CYS A 132 9.32 10.34 4.95
CA CYS A 132 10.43 11.21 4.60
C CYS A 132 10.51 11.52 3.10
N THR A 133 10.22 10.56 2.22
CA THR A 133 10.26 10.77 0.77
C THR A 133 9.04 11.52 0.25
N LEU A 134 7.94 11.61 1.01
CA LEU A 134 6.79 12.45 0.68
C LEU A 134 7.01 13.92 1.08
N PHE A 135 7.82 14.17 2.12
CA PHE A 135 8.03 15.51 2.66
C PHE A 135 8.54 16.57 1.64
N PRO A 136 9.49 16.24 0.72
CA PRO A 136 9.96 17.18 -0.30
C PRO A 136 8.85 17.77 -1.19
N PHE A 137 7.74 17.04 -1.41
CA PHE A 137 6.63 17.55 -2.21
C PHE A 137 6.00 18.80 -1.59
N LEU A 138 6.09 19.03 -0.27
CA LEU A 138 5.57 20.27 0.35
C LEU A 138 6.30 21.53 -0.11
N PHE A 139 7.56 21.41 -0.54
CA PHE A 139 8.43 22.56 -0.81
C PHE A 139 8.58 22.88 -2.30
N ILE A 140 8.11 22.01 -3.19
CA ILE A 140 8.19 22.23 -4.64
C ILE A 140 6.88 22.86 -5.15
N THR A 141 7.00 23.93 -5.92
CA THR A 141 5.88 24.62 -6.60
C THR A 141 6.48 25.44 -7.74
N GLY A 142 5.89 25.38 -8.93
CA GLY A 142 6.40 26.08 -10.11
C GLY A 142 7.15 25.18 -11.09
N GLU A 143 7.30 25.70 -12.31
CA GLU A 143 7.80 24.96 -13.48
C GLU A 143 9.30 24.62 -13.40
N GLU A 144 10.06 25.35 -12.60
CA GLU A 144 11.48 25.09 -12.34
C GLU A 144 11.71 23.72 -11.65
N PHE A 145 10.68 23.17 -11.00
CA PHE A 145 10.76 21.89 -10.29
C PHE A 145 10.28 20.68 -11.11
N GLN A 146 9.99 20.82 -12.40
CA GLN A 146 9.47 19.73 -13.24
C GLN A 146 10.34 18.45 -13.18
N ILE A 147 11.66 18.60 -13.35
CA ILE A 147 12.60 17.47 -13.30
C ILE A 147 12.69 16.89 -11.87
N ALA A 148 12.74 17.77 -10.86
CA ALA A 148 12.80 17.35 -9.46
C ALA A 148 11.55 16.53 -9.08
N PHE A 149 10.37 16.96 -9.53
CA PHE A 149 9.10 16.25 -9.31
C PHE A 149 9.13 14.83 -9.90
N ILE A 150 9.61 14.67 -11.15
CA ILE A 150 9.74 13.35 -11.80
C ILE A 150 10.68 12.44 -11.00
N LEU A 151 11.83 12.97 -10.56
CA LEU A 151 12.81 12.21 -9.77
C LEU A 151 12.25 11.82 -8.39
N LEU A 152 11.48 12.71 -7.75
CA LEU A 152 10.84 12.44 -6.46
C LEU A 152 9.74 11.38 -6.57
N ILE A 153 8.98 11.34 -7.67
CA ILE A 153 8.03 10.25 -7.96
C ILE A 153 8.80 8.94 -8.14
N ALA A 154 9.84 8.95 -8.98
CA ALA A 154 10.66 7.77 -9.21
C ALA A 154 11.25 7.22 -7.89
N LEU A 155 11.70 8.12 -7.00
CA LEU A 155 12.20 7.78 -5.67
C LEU A 155 11.16 7.08 -4.78
N GLN A 156 9.85 7.33 -4.97
CA GLN A 156 8.81 6.59 -4.25
C GLN A 156 8.86 5.08 -4.55
N GLY A 157 9.49 4.67 -5.65
CA GLY A 157 9.75 3.26 -5.92
C GLY A 157 10.41 2.51 -4.76
N PHE A 158 11.30 3.18 -4.02
CA PHE A 158 11.95 2.59 -2.85
C PHE A 158 10.94 2.19 -1.77
N PRO A 159 10.19 3.11 -1.12
CA PRO A 159 9.23 2.72 -0.09
C PRO A 159 8.10 1.82 -0.62
N LEU A 160 7.67 2.00 -1.88
CA LEU A 160 6.63 1.14 -2.49
C LEU A 160 7.06 -0.32 -2.53
N SER A 161 8.33 -0.59 -2.89
CA SER A 161 8.91 -1.94 -2.92
C SER A 161 8.84 -2.62 -1.56
N GLY A 162 9.36 -1.95 -0.53
CA GLY A 162 9.36 -2.49 0.82
C GLY A 162 7.95 -2.68 1.35
N ALA A 163 7.05 -1.73 1.11
CA ALA A 163 5.68 -1.79 1.62
C ALA A 163 4.94 -3.04 1.13
N LEU A 164 5.01 -3.33 -0.19
CA LEU A 164 4.41 -4.55 -0.76
C LEU A 164 5.08 -5.81 -0.21
N PHE A 165 6.42 -5.83 -0.24
CA PHE A 165 7.20 -6.99 0.17
C PHE A 165 6.94 -7.42 1.62
N TYR A 166 6.95 -6.48 2.56
CA TYR A 166 6.79 -6.82 3.97
C TYR A 166 5.33 -7.11 4.35
N VAL A 167 4.35 -6.46 3.69
CA VAL A 167 2.93 -6.73 3.94
C VAL A 167 2.63 -8.21 3.71
N ASP A 168 3.07 -8.78 2.59
CA ASP A 168 2.78 -10.18 2.27
C ASP A 168 3.41 -11.15 3.28
N ILE A 169 4.67 -10.89 3.69
CA ILE A 169 5.37 -11.74 4.66
C ILE A 169 4.72 -11.64 6.05
N LEU A 170 4.44 -10.42 6.52
CA LEU A 170 3.82 -10.21 7.83
C LEU A 170 2.40 -10.77 7.88
N HIS A 171 1.68 -10.75 6.76
CA HIS A 171 0.37 -11.38 6.65
C HIS A 171 0.49 -12.91 6.79
N ALA A 172 1.45 -13.52 6.10
CA ALA A 172 1.73 -14.94 6.21
C ALA A 172 2.09 -15.34 7.65
N ASP A 173 2.93 -14.55 8.34
CA ASP A 173 3.27 -14.80 9.75
C ASP A 173 2.01 -14.80 10.66
N VAL A 174 1.01 -13.95 10.38
CA VAL A 174 -0.27 -13.96 11.13
C VAL A 174 -1.10 -15.22 10.83
N ILE A 175 -1.14 -15.65 9.58
CA ILE A 175 -1.84 -16.87 9.18
C ILE A 175 -1.18 -18.10 9.82
N ASP A 176 0.14 -18.13 9.88
CA ASP A 176 0.90 -19.20 10.52
C ASP A 176 0.69 -19.21 12.05
N GLU A 177 0.61 -18.05 12.71
CA GLU A 177 0.19 -17.96 14.12
C GLU A 177 -1.20 -18.55 14.37
N ASP A 178 -2.16 -18.31 13.45
CA ASP A 178 -3.49 -18.91 13.52
C ASP A 178 -3.46 -20.42 13.28
N ALA A 179 -2.65 -20.88 12.32
CA ALA A 179 -2.49 -22.30 12.00
C ALA A 179 -1.95 -23.09 13.19
N VAL A 180 -0.97 -22.56 13.91
CA VAL A 180 -0.45 -23.16 15.15
C VAL A 180 -1.53 -23.27 16.23
N LYS A 181 -2.42 -22.27 16.33
CA LYS A 181 -3.48 -22.25 17.34
C LYS A 181 -4.61 -23.24 17.07
N PHE A 182 -5.01 -23.42 15.81
CA PHE A 182 -6.15 -24.26 15.42
C PHE A 182 -5.74 -25.61 14.82
N GLY A 183 -4.44 -25.84 14.58
CA GLY A 183 -3.92 -27.04 13.94
C GLY A 183 -4.31 -27.16 12.46
N VAL A 184 -4.86 -26.10 11.86
CA VAL A 184 -5.27 -26.06 10.45
C VAL A 184 -5.03 -24.67 9.87
N LYS A 185 -4.48 -24.61 8.66
CA LYS A 185 -4.19 -23.33 8.00
C LYS A 185 -5.47 -22.71 7.44
N ARG A 186 -5.78 -21.49 7.89
CA ARG A 186 -7.01 -20.75 7.54
C ARG A 186 -6.75 -19.56 6.61
N SER A 187 -5.83 -19.72 5.65
CA SER A 187 -5.39 -18.65 4.74
C SER A 187 -6.56 -17.93 4.06
N ALA A 188 -7.55 -18.67 3.55
CA ALA A 188 -8.69 -18.10 2.84
C ALA A 188 -9.50 -17.10 3.70
N SER A 189 -9.68 -17.38 5.00
CA SER A 189 -10.39 -16.46 5.91
C SER A 189 -9.63 -15.14 6.08
N TYR A 190 -8.32 -15.21 6.27
CA TYR A 190 -7.46 -14.03 6.45
C TYR A 190 -7.34 -13.20 5.17
N TYR A 191 -7.08 -13.84 4.02
CA TYR A 191 -7.07 -13.15 2.73
C TYR A 191 -8.42 -12.54 2.38
N GLY A 192 -9.53 -13.25 2.59
CA GLY A 192 -10.87 -12.74 2.31
C GLY A 192 -11.22 -11.52 3.16
N ILE A 193 -10.94 -11.56 4.47
CA ILE A 193 -11.17 -10.42 5.36
C ILE A 193 -10.24 -9.26 5.04
N ASN A 194 -8.97 -9.53 4.77
CA ASN A 194 -8.02 -8.50 4.37
C ASN A 194 -8.46 -7.80 3.07
N ALA A 195 -8.94 -8.56 2.07
CA ALA A 195 -9.49 -8.01 0.83
C ALA A 195 -10.75 -7.15 1.06
N PHE A 196 -11.62 -7.55 1.99
CA PHE A 196 -12.75 -6.72 2.40
C PHE A 196 -12.29 -5.41 3.07
N ILE A 197 -11.31 -5.49 3.98
CA ILE A 197 -10.76 -4.30 4.66
C ILE A 197 -10.05 -3.35 3.68
N HIS A 198 -9.47 -3.85 2.59
CA HIS A 198 -8.95 -2.99 1.52
C HIS A 198 -10.01 -2.10 0.86
N ARG A 199 -11.30 -2.45 0.94
CA ARG A 199 -12.36 -1.53 0.48
C ARG A 199 -12.46 -0.30 1.38
N ILE A 200 -12.12 -0.41 2.66
CA ILE A 200 -12.10 0.71 3.60
C ILE A 200 -11.02 1.72 3.19
N SER A 201 -9.83 1.28 2.74
CA SER A 201 -8.81 2.24 2.26
C SER A 201 -9.31 3.05 1.07
N ILE A 202 -10.06 2.46 0.14
CA ILE A 202 -10.67 3.18 -1.00
C ILE A 202 -11.70 4.21 -0.50
N ILE A 203 -12.56 3.82 0.45
CA ILE A 203 -13.52 4.75 1.07
C ILE A 203 -12.79 5.92 1.71
N LEU A 204 -11.70 5.66 2.45
CA LEU A 204 -10.89 6.72 3.07
C LEU A 204 -10.28 7.66 2.03
N VAL A 205 -9.83 7.15 0.87
CA VAL A 205 -9.35 7.99 -0.24
C VAL A 205 -10.44 8.92 -0.74
N ILE A 206 -11.62 8.38 -1.05
CA ILE A 206 -12.77 9.16 -1.53
C ILE A 206 -13.16 10.22 -0.50
N LEU A 207 -13.23 9.86 0.78
CA LEU A 207 -13.52 10.80 1.87
C LEU A 207 -12.45 11.88 1.97
N THR A 208 -11.17 11.53 1.85
CA THR A 208 -10.07 12.51 1.90
C THR A 208 -10.18 13.52 0.76
N ILE A 209 -10.35 13.04 -0.46
CA ILE A 209 -10.43 13.89 -1.65
C ILE A 209 -11.70 14.74 -1.60
N GLY A 210 -12.85 14.14 -1.30
CA GLY A 210 -14.12 14.87 -1.18
C GLY A 210 -14.08 15.93 -0.09
N PHE A 211 -13.51 15.60 1.08
CA PHE A 211 -13.30 16.56 2.16
C PHE A 211 -12.41 17.72 1.71
N MET A 212 -11.25 17.43 1.11
CA MET A 212 -10.31 18.48 0.72
C MET A 212 -10.86 19.36 -0.41
N PHE A 213 -11.39 18.76 -1.47
CA PHE A 213 -11.91 19.49 -2.63
C PHE A 213 -13.15 20.34 -2.28
N GLY A 214 -14.01 19.84 -1.38
CA GLY A 214 -15.15 20.61 -0.88
C GLY A 214 -14.77 21.81 0.01
N ASN A 215 -13.59 21.81 0.63
CA ASN A 215 -13.13 22.90 1.49
C ASN A 215 -12.21 23.91 0.78
N ILE A 216 -11.52 23.53 -0.31
CA ILE A 216 -10.62 24.43 -1.05
C ILE A 216 -11.28 25.14 -2.23
N GLY A 217 -12.58 24.95 -2.45
CA GLY A 217 -13.33 25.58 -3.55
C GLY A 217 -12.95 25.05 -4.93
N TRP A 218 -12.58 23.77 -5.01
CA TRP A 218 -12.22 23.09 -6.27
C TRP A 218 -13.37 23.09 -7.28
N ASP A 219 -14.60 22.95 -6.79
CA ASP A 219 -15.84 23.04 -7.56
C ASP A 219 -16.04 24.41 -8.22
N LYS A 220 -15.57 25.49 -7.58
CA LYS A 220 -15.72 26.85 -8.06
C LYS A 220 -14.84 27.18 -9.26
N GLN A 221 -13.79 26.39 -9.53
CA GLN A 221 -12.95 26.57 -10.72
C GLN A 221 -13.71 26.28 -12.04
N PHE A 222 -14.81 25.55 -11.98
CA PHE A 222 -15.57 25.12 -13.16
C PHE A 222 -16.88 25.92 -13.36
N ASP A 223 -17.19 26.85 -12.46
CA ASP A 223 -18.38 27.71 -12.56
C ASP A 223 -17.98 29.15 -12.93
N PRO A 224 -18.35 29.65 -14.13
CA PRO A 224 -18.03 31.01 -14.57
C PRO A 224 -18.66 32.12 -13.71
N LEU A 225 -19.63 31.79 -12.85
CA LEU A 225 -20.40 32.73 -12.03
C LEU A 225 -19.86 32.87 -10.60
N LEU A 226 -18.90 32.02 -10.19
CA LEU A 226 -18.32 32.04 -8.84
C LEU A 226 -17.00 32.82 -8.81
N LEU A 227 -16.73 33.50 -7.69
CA LEU A 227 -15.46 34.19 -7.43
C LEU A 227 -14.28 33.26 -7.70
N GLU A 228 -13.24 33.77 -8.37
CA GLU A 228 -11.99 33.05 -8.63
C GLU A 228 -11.50 32.34 -7.36
N THR A 229 -11.33 31.02 -7.45
CA THR A 229 -10.80 30.22 -6.35
C THR A 229 -9.40 30.72 -6.00
N ASP A 230 -9.12 30.94 -4.71
CA ASP A 230 -7.79 31.33 -4.25
C ASP A 230 -6.74 30.27 -4.68
N PRO A 231 -5.83 30.59 -5.62
CA PRO A 231 -4.85 29.64 -6.12
C PRO A 231 -3.94 29.10 -5.01
N PHE A 232 -3.70 29.90 -3.97
CA PHE A 232 -2.91 29.48 -2.82
C PHE A 232 -3.59 28.36 -2.03
N LEU A 233 -4.90 28.47 -1.79
CA LEU A 233 -5.67 27.44 -1.09
C LEU A 233 -5.73 26.13 -1.87
N VAL A 234 -5.84 26.19 -3.20
CA VAL A 234 -5.81 25.00 -4.06
C VAL A 234 -4.47 24.29 -3.98
N ILE A 235 -3.36 25.03 -4.13
CA ILE A 235 -2.00 24.47 -4.02
C ILE A 235 -1.79 23.85 -2.63
N LEU A 236 -2.20 24.54 -1.57
CA LEU A 236 -2.10 24.03 -0.20
C LEU A 236 -2.93 22.75 -0.02
N GLY A 237 -4.14 22.71 -0.56
CA GLY A 237 -5.00 21.53 -0.54
C GLY A 237 -4.38 20.32 -1.24
N LEU A 238 -3.84 20.53 -2.44
CA LEU A 238 -3.16 19.47 -3.20
C LEU A 238 -1.91 18.96 -2.49
N LYS A 239 -1.12 19.86 -1.88
CA LYS A 239 0.01 19.50 -1.00
C LYS A 239 -0.43 18.70 0.22
N ALA A 240 -1.56 19.05 0.82
CA ALA A 240 -2.11 18.30 1.95
C ALA A 240 -2.52 16.88 1.53
N ILE A 241 -3.23 16.71 0.42
CA ILE A 241 -3.63 15.39 -0.10
C ILE A 241 -2.40 14.56 -0.49
N MET A 242 -1.39 15.18 -1.11
CA MET A 242 -0.18 14.50 -1.57
C MET A 242 0.73 14.06 -0.42
N VAL A 243 0.81 14.83 0.66
CA VAL A 243 1.81 14.61 1.71
C VAL A 243 1.18 14.38 3.08
N ILE A 244 0.36 15.31 3.56
CA ILE A 244 -0.11 15.34 4.95
C ILE A 244 -0.97 14.11 5.26
N PHE A 245 -2.01 13.86 4.46
CA PHE A 245 -2.92 12.73 4.72
C PHE A 245 -2.23 11.36 4.57
N PRO A 246 -1.45 11.08 3.51
CA PRO A 246 -0.64 9.87 3.43
C PRO A 246 0.32 9.72 4.60
N SER A 247 0.99 10.80 5.01
CA SER A 247 1.92 10.76 6.16
C SER A 247 1.21 10.41 7.46
N ILE A 248 0.03 10.99 7.73
CA ILE A 248 -0.79 10.64 8.90
C ILE A 248 -1.17 9.15 8.86
N ALA A 249 -1.64 8.64 7.72
CA ALA A 249 -1.97 7.23 7.56
C ALA A 249 -0.75 6.33 7.84
N LEU A 250 0.41 6.67 7.29
CA LEU A 250 1.66 5.93 7.51
C LEU A 250 2.13 5.98 8.97
N VAL A 251 1.96 7.12 9.67
CA VAL A 251 2.23 7.22 11.11
C VAL A 251 1.31 6.31 11.90
N ILE A 252 0.01 6.27 11.59
CA ILE A 252 -0.94 5.34 12.21
C ILE A 252 -0.49 3.89 11.98
N GLY A 253 -0.09 3.55 10.75
CA GLY A 253 0.46 2.22 10.43
C GLY A 253 1.73 1.90 11.21
N LEU A 254 2.64 2.85 11.36
CA LEU A 254 3.86 2.70 12.15
C LEU A 254 3.55 2.46 13.63
N LEU A 255 2.61 3.21 14.21
CA LEU A 255 2.15 3.03 15.59
C LEU A 255 1.46 1.67 15.79
N ALA A 256 0.64 1.23 14.83
CA ALA A 256 0.03 -0.10 14.87
C ALA A 256 1.11 -1.20 14.87
N MET A 257 2.11 -1.08 13.99
CA MET A 257 3.25 -2.00 13.93
C MET A 257 4.17 -1.92 15.14
N LYS A 258 4.19 -0.80 15.89
CA LYS A 258 4.91 -0.73 17.18
C LYS A 258 4.33 -1.70 18.21
N SER A 259 3.03 -1.98 18.13
CA SER A 259 2.35 -2.92 19.02
C SER A 259 2.26 -4.35 18.46
N TYR A 260 2.68 -4.58 17.21
CA TYR A 260 2.65 -5.90 16.56
C TYR A 260 3.63 -6.87 17.22
N GLY A 261 3.11 -7.99 17.73
CA GLY A 261 3.85 -8.88 18.64
C GLY A 261 4.59 -10.03 17.98
N LEU A 262 4.42 -10.31 16.69
CA LEU A 262 5.12 -11.42 16.01
C LEU A 262 6.49 -10.97 15.50
N HIS A 263 7.50 -11.05 16.37
CA HIS A 263 8.90 -10.79 16.02
C HIS A 263 9.85 -11.45 17.05
N GLY A 264 11.13 -11.59 16.70
CA GLY A 264 12.16 -12.17 17.57
C GLY A 264 11.81 -13.59 18.01
N GLU A 265 12.09 -13.93 19.28
CA GLU A 265 11.86 -15.25 19.86
C GLU A 265 10.43 -15.76 19.69
N ARG A 266 9.43 -14.87 19.77
CA ARG A 266 8.02 -15.27 19.60
C ARG A 266 7.75 -15.78 18.19
N LEU A 267 8.34 -15.13 17.18
CA LEU A 267 8.20 -15.55 15.78
C LEU A 267 8.93 -16.86 15.52
N GLU A 268 10.13 -17.03 16.08
CA GLU A 268 10.90 -18.27 15.98
C GLU A 268 10.15 -19.45 16.58
N ARG A 269 9.56 -19.27 17.77
CA ARG A 269 8.71 -20.29 18.42
C ARG A 269 7.54 -20.71 17.54
N ILE A 270 6.80 -19.75 16.97
CA ILE A 270 5.68 -20.05 16.07
C ILE A 270 6.16 -20.87 14.86
N ARG A 271 7.32 -20.54 14.29
CA ARG A 271 7.89 -21.30 13.16
C ARG A 271 8.32 -22.71 13.56
N GLU A 272 8.81 -22.91 14.78
CA GLU A 272 9.13 -24.24 15.30
C GLU A 272 7.89 -25.08 15.56
N GLU A 273 6.83 -24.48 16.13
CA GLU A 273 5.54 -25.12 16.35
C GLU A 273 4.87 -25.48 15.03
N LEU A 274 4.95 -24.61 14.02
CA LEU A 274 4.41 -24.86 12.68
C LEU A 274 5.07 -26.06 11.98
N LYS A 275 6.34 -26.36 12.25
CA LYS A 275 7.02 -27.54 11.68
C LYS A 275 6.53 -28.87 12.25
N LYS A 276 5.84 -28.83 13.40
CA LYS A 276 5.33 -30.03 14.10
C LYS A 276 3.92 -30.42 13.66
N ILE A 277 3.26 -29.58 12.88
CA ILE A 277 1.93 -29.81 12.28
C ILE A 277 2.05 -29.98 10.77
#